data_AF-A0A971IVZ7-F1
#
_entry.id   AF-A0A971IVZ7-F1
#
_cell.length_a   1.000
_cell.length_b   1.000
_cell.length_c   1.000
_cell.angle_alpha   90.00
_cell.angle_beta   90.00
_cell.angle_gamma   90.00
#
_symmetry.space_group_name_H-M   'P 1'
#
loop_
_entity.id
_entity.type
_entity.pdbx_description
1 polymer ?
#
loop_
_entity_poly.entity_id
_entity_poly.type
_entity_poly.pdbx_seq_one_letter_code
_entity_poly.pdbx_strand_id
1 'polypeptide(L)'
;MKNRQYNKTMRFPSIILFAIAALSLFIAGCGEDPEYHSEKSKNQVITDYITTNSDKYSEFGKMLNNTELNRILSIRGPFTLLLPTNDAVKAYCAEKNVASVDELDIELQKNLVLNHLISAEIKSSEIGLGALLEKNALGDKIASEFRGIDTYFNKQSKLIKRDIKAANGYIHIIDKVIDIVTEDAYQKLVSLGKFTLFTKGLEITGLKDTLQVIEFPFGDKQARTRYTIFAVPDSVFNANGIYSIDDLVNRYTNAPDRITEIENGFYRYMEYHCLTETYYLSDFPVNDGFSKLYPILSFDNNISMIIKDDYYLNMATNFNIPESNYPSKNAAIHTINGLLEVVQPAPTKFTFEVTDHFDLKQGDYYLNFYMKWSDGQNTFKNIKWEGDYLEYYYKEVNGVYGLSNYDCLSMNGFWWIEVTTPKIMKGRYTMNTDITSGYIDYDVYVDGVYMSTVKKADNGNNITVATVNWDKTETHKVKIVAVSAGMLFWDEVSFTPY
;
A
#
# COMPACT_ATOMS: atom_id res chain seq x y z
N MET A 1 61.04 -52.65 12.75
CA MET A 1 62.11 -51.88 13.41
C MET A 1 61.43 -51.04 14.51
N LYS A 2 61.74 -51.25 15.81
CA LYS A 2 62.48 -50.30 16.69
C LYS A 2 62.16 -48.82 16.44
N ASN A 3 61.79 -47.92 17.37
CA ASN A 3 61.58 -47.86 18.83
C ASN A 3 60.60 -46.66 19.12
N ARG A 4 60.15 -46.23 20.32
CA ARG A 4 60.46 -46.55 21.74
C ARG A 4 59.16 -46.49 22.61
N GLN A 5 59.11 -45.70 23.69
CA GLN A 5 57.97 -45.47 24.61
C GLN A 5 58.04 -44.10 25.32
N TYR A 6 56.88 -43.67 25.87
CA TYR A 6 56.64 -42.87 27.10
C TYR A 6 56.92 -41.34 27.22
N ASN A 7 55.82 -40.61 27.44
CA ASN A 7 55.53 -39.53 28.43
C ASN A 7 56.65 -38.64 29.02
N LYS A 8 56.43 -37.31 29.02
CA LYS A 8 56.06 -36.52 30.23
C LYS A 8 55.84 -35.00 30.00
N THR A 9 54.64 -34.51 30.34
CA THR A 9 54.27 -33.25 31.05
C THR A 9 55.20 -32.01 31.05
N MET A 10 54.71 -30.83 30.58
CA MET A 10 54.38 -29.62 31.39
C MET A 10 54.25 -28.28 30.59
N ARG A 11 53.36 -27.42 31.13
CA ARG A 11 52.93 -26.02 30.88
C ARG A 11 53.79 -24.98 30.11
N PHE A 12 53.05 -24.05 29.45
CA PHE A 12 53.31 -22.64 29.03
C PHE A 12 54.29 -21.80 29.91
N PRO A 13 54.92 -20.67 29.44
CA PRO A 13 54.28 -19.60 28.64
C PRO A 13 55.13 -18.75 27.63
N SER A 14 54.40 -17.87 26.91
CA SER A 14 54.63 -16.47 26.42
C SER A 14 56.02 -15.82 26.16
N ILE A 15 55.95 -14.72 25.36
CA ILE A 15 56.93 -13.63 25.05
C ILE A 15 57.66 -13.86 23.69
N ILE A 16 57.49 -13.08 22.60
CA ILE A 16 57.35 -11.63 22.29
C ILE A 16 58.66 -11.03 21.69
N LEU A 17 58.51 -10.28 20.57
CA LEU A 17 59.45 -9.33 19.95
C LEU A 17 60.82 -9.81 19.42
N PHE A 18 60.99 -9.89 18.09
CA PHE A 18 61.67 -8.85 17.26
C PHE A 18 61.95 -9.35 15.83
N ALA A 19 61.30 -8.74 14.82
CA ALA A 19 61.71 -8.79 13.40
C ALA A 19 61.01 -7.67 12.61
N ILE A 20 61.33 -6.41 12.93
CA ILE A 20 60.89 -5.23 12.17
C ILE A 20 61.90 -4.98 11.02
N ALA A 21 61.41 -4.36 9.94
CA ALA A 21 62.16 -3.78 8.82
C ALA A 21 62.77 -4.74 7.78
N ALA A 22 61.94 -5.21 6.84
CA ALA A 22 62.35 -5.41 5.44
C ALA A 22 61.18 -5.58 4.43
N LEU A 23 60.08 -4.81 4.51
CA LEU A 23 59.19 -4.64 3.33
C LEU A 23 58.28 -3.40 3.46
N SER A 24 58.84 -2.23 3.16
CA SER A 24 58.09 -0.97 3.05
C SER A 24 58.49 -0.25 1.77
N LEU A 25 57.78 -0.52 0.67
CA LEU A 25 57.74 0.27 -0.56
C LEU A 25 56.60 -0.28 -1.44
N PHE A 26 55.73 0.61 -1.93
CA PHE A 26 54.41 0.33 -2.51
C PHE A 26 53.44 -0.28 -1.47
N ILE A 27 52.33 0.36 -1.09
CA ILE A 27 51.37 1.12 -1.90
C ILE A 27 51.12 2.52 -1.29
N ALA A 28 51.15 3.56 -2.13
CA ALA A 28 50.53 4.84 -1.83
C ALA A 28 49.10 4.83 -2.39
N GLY A 29 48.10 5.01 -1.53
CA GLY A 29 46.70 4.83 -1.92
C GLY A 29 45.75 4.67 -0.74
N CYS A 30 45.91 5.47 0.33
CA CYS A 30 44.83 5.63 1.30
C CYS A 30 43.72 6.45 0.64
N GLY A 31 42.75 5.74 0.04
CA GLY A 31 41.39 6.27 0.00
C GLY A 31 40.88 6.32 1.43
N GLU A 32 40.33 7.46 1.83
CA GLU A 32 39.80 7.67 3.17
C GLU A 32 38.70 6.63 3.45
N ASP A 33 38.79 5.91 4.57
CA ASP A 33 37.67 5.09 5.05
C ASP A 33 36.45 6.01 5.17
N PRO A 34 35.27 5.63 4.65
CA PRO A 34 34.11 6.50 4.68
C PRO A 34 33.73 6.81 6.13
N GLU A 35 33.91 8.07 6.55
CA GLU A 35 33.44 8.54 7.84
C GLU A 35 31.93 8.36 7.90
N TYR A 36 31.49 7.31 8.60
CA TYR A 36 30.09 7.13 8.94
C TYR A 36 29.73 8.27 9.90
N HIS A 37 29.11 9.33 9.37
CA HIS A 37 28.56 10.44 10.15
C HIS A 37 27.40 9.95 11.02
N SER A 38 27.73 9.22 12.09
CA SER A 38 26.84 9.02 13.21
C SER A 38 26.73 10.36 13.95
N GLU A 39 25.79 11.20 13.50
CA GLU A 39 25.30 12.28 14.36
C GLU A 39 24.81 11.64 15.65
N LYS A 40 25.57 11.81 16.74
CA LYS A 40 25.13 11.44 18.07
C LYS A 40 23.99 12.38 18.47
N SER A 41 22.77 12.00 18.08
CA SER A 41 21.55 12.65 18.52
C SER A 41 21.59 12.85 20.03
N LYS A 42 21.37 14.09 20.47
CA LYS A 42 21.24 14.43 21.90
C LYS A 42 19.87 14.03 22.47
N ASN A 43 18.91 13.69 21.60
CA ASN A 43 17.61 13.19 22.02
C ASN A 43 17.76 11.75 22.53
N GLN A 44 16.95 11.37 23.50
CA GLN A 44 16.83 9.99 23.97
C GLN A 44 16.11 9.12 22.92
N VAL A 45 16.27 7.79 22.97
CA VAL A 45 15.47 6.86 22.14
C VAL A 45 14.03 6.76 22.65
N ILE A 46 13.13 6.22 21.84
CA ILE A 46 11.69 6.13 22.16
C ILE A 46 11.44 5.40 23.50
N THR A 47 12.16 4.31 23.78
CA THR A 47 12.04 3.55 25.05
C THR A 47 12.46 4.35 26.28
N ASP A 48 13.49 5.19 26.14
CA ASP A 48 14.00 6.02 27.22
C ASP A 48 13.02 7.17 27.51
N TYR A 49 12.37 7.72 26.47
CA TYR A 49 11.31 8.71 26.62
C TYR A 49 10.15 8.17 27.45
N ILE A 50 9.68 6.96 27.13
CA ILE A 50 8.60 6.27 27.86
C ILE A 50 9.00 6.02 29.32
N THR A 51 10.22 5.53 29.55
CA THR A 51 10.74 5.23 30.90
C THR A 51 10.87 6.49 31.76
N THR A 52 11.42 7.57 31.19
CA THR A 52 11.63 8.87 31.86
C THR A 52 10.32 9.59 32.15
N ASN A 53 9.26 9.35 31.36
CA ASN A 53 7.92 9.91 31.53
C ASN A 53 6.92 8.83 31.99
N SER A 54 7.37 7.92 32.86
CA SER A 54 6.58 6.76 33.34
C SER A 54 5.33 7.17 34.11
N ASP A 55 5.28 8.36 34.69
CA ASP A 55 4.07 8.95 35.28
C ASP A 55 2.89 9.03 34.28
N LYS A 56 3.20 9.19 32.98
CA LYS A 56 2.23 9.32 31.89
C LYS A 56 2.11 8.11 30.97
N TYR A 57 3.14 7.26 30.89
CA TYR A 57 3.22 6.20 29.86
C TYR A 57 3.65 4.81 30.39
N SER A 58 3.69 4.59 31.71
CA SER A 58 4.02 3.28 32.32
C SER A 58 3.22 2.10 31.79
N GLU A 59 1.92 2.25 31.51
CA GLU A 59 1.08 1.14 31.06
C GLU A 59 1.44 0.67 29.63
N PHE A 60 1.79 1.59 28.73
CA PHE A 60 2.35 1.21 27.43
C PHE A 60 3.79 0.65 27.57
N GLY A 61 4.56 1.19 28.51
CA GLY A 61 5.87 0.66 28.90
C GLY A 61 5.83 -0.78 29.41
N LYS A 62 4.79 -1.18 30.15
CA LYS A 62 4.56 -2.58 30.55
C LYS A 62 4.38 -3.47 29.34
N MET A 63 3.47 -3.14 28.42
CA MET A 63 3.26 -3.93 27.20
C MET A 63 4.58 -4.10 26.41
N LEU A 64 5.35 -3.03 26.23
CA LEU A 64 6.67 -3.08 25.58
C LEU A 64 7.68 -4.02 26.26
N ASN A 65 7.63 -4.13 27.59
CA ASN A 65 8.50 -5.01 28.36
C ASN A 65 7.99 -6.46 28.32
N ASN A 66 6.69 -6.67 28.55
CA ASN A 66 6.02 -7.97 28.53
C ASN A 66 6.23 -8.68 27.18
N THR A 67 6.18 -7.93 26.07
CA THR A 67 6.31 -8.47 24.70
C THR A 67 7.75 -8.42 24.15
N GLU A 68 8.73 -8.04 24.96
CA GLU A 68 10.16 -7.84 24.61
C GLU A 68 10.44 -6.85 23.44
N LEU A 69 9.45 -6.06 23.01
CA LEU A 69 9.58 -5.12 21.89
C LEU A 69 10.40 -3.87 22.25
N ASN A 70 10.61 -3.61 23.54
CA ASN A 70 11.57 -2.64 24.05
C ASN A 70 12.99 -2.82 23.45
N ARG A 71 13.41 -4.04 23.14
CA ARG A 71 14.73 -4.33 22.52
C ARG A 71 14.83 -3.89 21.07
N ILE A 72 13.71 -3.80 20.37
CA ILE A 72 13.64 -3.36 18.96
C ILE A 72 13.64 -1.84 18.90
N LEU A 73 12.84 -1.18 19.75
CA LEU A 73 12.66 0.27 19.79
C LEU A 73 13.80 1.06 20.47
N SER A 74 14.85 0.39 20.94
CA SER A 74 15.98 1.02 21.64
C SER A 74 17.24 1.20 20.78
N ILE A 75 17.38 0.51 19.63
CA ILE A 75 18.67 0.45 18.90
C ILE A 75 18.55 0.47 17.36
N ARG A 76 17.34 0.48 16.80
CA ARG A 76 17.10 0.72 15.37
C ARG A 76 16.06 1.82 15.17
N GLY A 77 15.97 2.32 13.96
CA GLY A 77 15.07 3.36 13.46
C GLY A 77 15.32 3.58 11.97
N PRO A 78 14.55 4.45 11.29
CA PRO A 78 13.53 5.36 11.83
C PRO A 78 12.22 4.65 12.27
N PHE A 79 11.57 5.21 13.29
CA PHE A 79 10.26 4.77 13.79
C PHE A 79 9.35 5.97 14.09
N THR A 80 8.04 5.77 13.96
CA THR A 80 7.03 6.67 14.51
C THR A 80 6.15 5.89 15.47
N LEU A 81 6.05 6.35 16.72
CA LEU A 81 5.20 5.75 17.73
C LEU A 81 4.00 6.65 18.04
N LEU A 82 2.80 6.13 17.82
CA LEU A 82 1.56 6.72 18.32
C LEU A 82 1.39 6.26 19.78
N LEU A 83 1.84 7.06 20.75
CA LEU A 83 1.96 6.66 22.16
C LEU A 83 0.68 7.03 22.96
N PRO A 84 -0.15 6.07 23.37
CA PRO A 84 -1.29 6.35 24.24
C PRO A 84 -0.85 6.72 25.66
N THR A 85 -1.63 7.57 26.33
CA THR A 85 -1.43 7.89 27.75
C THR A 85 -1.81 6.70 28.67
N ASN A 86 -1.34 6.74 29.92
CA ASN A 86 -1.75 5.80 30.97
C ASN A 86 -3.29 5.74 31.12
N ASP A 87 -3.99 6.86 30.98
CA ASP A 87 -5.45 6.89 31.12
C ASP A 87 -6.15 6.36 29.88
N ALA A 88 -5.59 6.57 28.68
CA ALA A 88 -6.02 5.93 27.44
C ALA A 88 -5.95 4.39 27.53
N VAL A 89 -4.84 3.87 28.07
CA VAL A 89 -4.62 2.42 28.22
C VAL A 89 -5.53 1.82 29.30
N LYS A 90 -5.76 2.51 30.42
CA LYS A 90 -6.73 2.08 31.44
C LYS A 90 -8.17 2.07 30.91
N ALA A 91 -8.56 3.08 30.13
CA ALA A 91 -9.87 3.14 29.49
C ALA A 91 -10.07 1.94 28.55
N TYR A 92 -9.08 1.63 27.73
CA TYR A 92 -9.07 0.44 26.87
C TYR A 92 -9.19 -0.88 27.67
N CYS A 93 -8.47 -1.02 28.78
CA CYS A 93 -8.60 -2.19 29.66
C CYS A 93 -10.04 -2.35 30.19
N ALA A 94 -10.65 -1.25 30.63
CA ALA A 94 -12.04 -1.23 31.08
C ALA A 94 -13.03 -1.57 29.94
N GLU A 95 -12.82 -1.06 28.72
CA GLU A 95 -13.60 -1.43 27.52
C GLU A 95 -13.48 -2.93 27.18
N LYS A 96 -12.34 -3.56 27.47
CA LYS A 96 -12.13 -5.02 27.34
C LYS A 96 -12.55 -5.83 28.58
N ASN A 97 -13.12 -5.20 29.60
CA ASN A 97 -13.53 -5.81 30.88
C ASN A 97 -12.38 -6.48 31.67
N VAL A 98 -11.16 -5.92 31.61
CA VAL A 98 -10.01 -6.34 32.41
C VAL A 98 -9.50 -5.21 33.30
N ALA A 99 -8.85 -5.53 34.42
CA ALA A 99 -8.41 -4.55 35.40
C ALA A 99 -7.10 -3.84 35.04
N SER A 100 -6.23 -4.47 34.23
CA SER A 100 -4.95 -3.89 33.80
C SER A 100 -4.45 -4.51 32.48
N VAL A 101 -3.38 -3.95 31.93
CA VAL A 101 -2.69 -4.53 30.75
C VAL A 101 -2.11 -5.91 31.01
N ASP A 102 -1.82 -6.24 32.27
CA ASP A 102 -1.21 -7.51 32.67
C ASP A 102 -2.23 -8.68 32.64
N GLU A 103 -3.53 -8.37 32.54
CA GLU A 103 -4.63 -9.32 32.32
C GLU A 103 -5.00 -9.48 30.82
N LEU A 104 -4.46 -8.63 29.93
CA LEU A 104 -4.60 -8.82 28.48
C LEU A 104 -3.70 -9.97 28.03
N ASP A 105 -4.18 -10.78 27.09
CA ASP A 105 -3.36 -11.81 26.46
C ASP A 105 -2.08 -11.22 25.83
N ILE A 106 -0.99 -11.97 25.88
CA ILE A 106 0.33 -11.48 25.46
C ILE A 106 0.43 -11.25 23.94
N GLU A 107 -0.33 -12.01 23.14
CA GLU A 107 -0.44 -11.78 21.71
C GLU A 107 -1.21 -10.50 21.43
N LEU A 108 -2.28 -10.22 22.18
CA LEU A 108 -3.01 -8.95 22.10
C LEU A 108 -2.13 -7.76 22.52
N GLN A 109 -1.37 -7.86 23.62
CA GLN A 109 -0.41 -6.82 24.02
C GLN A 109 0.62 -6.55 22.91
N LYS A 110 1.16 -7.61 22.30
CA LYS A 110 2.12 -7.52 21.18
C LYS A 110 1.50 -6.85 19.96
N ASN A 111 0.30 -7.27 19.58
CA ASN A 111 -0.42 -6.72 18.43
C ASN A 111 -0.78 -5.25 18.67
N LEU A 112 -1.19 -4.86 19.88
CA LEU A 112 -1.40 -3.45 20.24
C LEU A 112 -0.13 -2.62 20.08
N VAL A 113 1.02 -3.07 20.59
CA VAL A 113 2.30 -2.34 20.42
C VAL A 113 2.65 -2.18 18.94
N LEU A 114 2.51 -3.24 18.14
CA LEU A 114 2.77 -3.20 16.69
C LEU A 114 1.77 -2.32 15.91
N ASN A 115 0.50 -2.25 16.36
CA ASN A 115 -0.52 -1.41 15.75
C ASN A 115 -0.22 0.09 15.89
N HIS A 116 0.48 0.48 16.96
CA HIS A 116 0.87 1.86 17.25
C HIS A 116 2.26 2.24 16.70
N LEU A 117 3.01 1.27 16.17
CA LEU A 117 4.36 1.44 15.66
C LEU A 117 4.37 1.50 14.13
N ILE A 118 5.06 2.48 13.56
CA ILE A 118 5.28 2.62 12.12
C ILE A 118 6.79 2.65 11.85
N SER A 119 7.25 1.90 10.85
CA SER A 119 8.68 1.76 10.50
C SER A 119 9.21 2.88 9.60
N ALA A 120 8.84 4.14 9.90
CA ALA A 120 9.25 5.34 9.19
C ALA A 120 9.23 6.56 10.12
N GLU A 121 9.90 7.65 9.72
CA GLU A 121 9.75 8.97 10.37
C GLU A 121 8.60 9.74 9.71
N ILE A 122 7.55 10.02 10.47
CA ILE A 122 6.38 10.79 10.02
C ILE A 122 6.18 11.96 10.97
N LYS A 123 6.35 13.20 10.48
CA LYS A 123 6.00 14.41 11.22
C LYS A 123 4.50 14.69 11.09
N SER A 124 3.95 15.51 11.96
CA SER A 124 2.54 15.90 11.90
C SER A 124 2.17 16.71 10.65
N SER A 125 3.15 17.33 9.99
CA SER A 125 3.00 17.99 8.68
C SER A 125 2.77 17.01 7.52
N GLU A 126 3.09 15.73 7.71
CA GLU A 126 2.96 14.66 6.72
C GLU A 126 1.66 13.84 6.95
N ILE A 127 0.92 14.12 8.03
CA ILE A 127 -0.36 13.48 8.34
C ILE A 127 -1.48 14.24 7.62
N GLY A 128 -2.00 13.65 6.54
CA GLY A 128 -3.14 14.17 5.77
C GLY A 128 -4.50 13.62 6.21
N LEU A 129 -5.54 13.97 5.43
CA LEU A 129 -6.85 13.30 5.45
C LEU A 129 -6.76 12.02 4.61
N GLY A 130 -7.29 10.91 5.12
CA GLY A 130 -7.27 9.62 4.41
C GLY A 130 -6.66 8.54 5.28
N ALA A 131 -5.52 8.00 4.87
CA ALA A 131 -4.64 7.19 5.70
C ALA A 131 -3.18 7.63 5.56
N LEU A 132 -2.35 7.24 6.52
CA LEU A 132 -0.89 7.40 6.41
C LEU A 132 -0.35 6.65 5.19
N LEU A 133 0.72 7.16 4.57
CA LEU A 133 1.35 6.52 3.41
C LEU A 133 1.92 5.15 3.82
N GLU A 134 2.58 5.09 4.96
CA GLU A 134 3.15 3.89 5.54
C GLU A 134 2.12 3.06 6.30
N LYS A 135 2.35 1.75 6.32
CA LYS A 135 1.64 0.80 7.16
C LYS A 135 2.28 0.76 8.55
N ASN A 136 1.48 0.44 9.57
CA ASN A 136 2.01 0.08 10.88
C ASN A 136 2.74 -1.28 10.84
N ALA A 137 3.33 -1.68 11.96
CA ALA A 137 4.10 -2.92 12.06
C ALA A 137 3.24 -4.21 12.06
N LEU A 138 1.91 -4.11 11.94
CA LEU A 138 1.01 -5.21 11.58
C LEU A 138 0.71 -5.30 10.07
N GLY A 139 1.20 -4.35 9.27
CA GLY A 139 0.85 -4.24 7.84
C GLY A 139 -0.49 -3.56 7.58
N ASP A 140 -1.13 -3.00 8.62
CA ASP A 140 -2.40 -2.26 8.51
C ASP A 140 -2.13 -0.77 8.25
N LYS A 141 -2.99 -0.14 7.45
CA LYS A 141 -3.02 1.33 7.26
C LYS A 141 -3.71 1.97 8.48
N ILE A 142 -3.19 3.10 8.95
CA ILE A 142 -3.87 3.92 9.97
C ILE A 142 -4.59 5.08 9.26
N ALA A 143 -5.91 5.13 9.40
CA ALA A 143 -6.73 6.21 8.86
C ALA A 143 -6.58 7.48 9.71
N SER A 144 -6.56 8.65 9.08
CA SER A 144 -6.46 9.96 9.74
C SER A 144 -7.51 10.94 9.20
N GLU A 145 -8.12 11.69 10.12
CA GLU A 145 -9.11 12.72 9.80
C GLU A 145 -8.94 13.97 10.67
N PHE A 146 -9.48 15.09 10.20
CA PHE A 146 -9.47 16.36 10.93
C PHE A 146 -10.87 16.73 11.42
N ARG A 147 -10.99 17.12 12.68
CA ARG A 147 -12.21 17.66 13.29
C ARG A 147 -11.90 19.06 13.82
N GLY A 148 -12.06 20.06 12.96
CA GLY A 148 -11.53 21.41 13.24
C GLY A 148 -10.00 21.39 13.25
N ILE A 149 -9.39 21.81 14.36
CA ILE A 149 -7.92 21.81 14.53
C ILE A 149 -7.34 20.48 15.04
N ASP A 150 -8.21 19.54 15.43
CA ASP A 150 -7.82 18.26 16.01
C ASP A 150 -7.66 17.18 14.94
N THR A 151 -6.59 16.38 15.04
CA THR A 151 -6.41 15.17 14.23
C THR A 151 -6.87 13.94 15.01
N TYR A 152 -7.60 13.03 14.36
CA TYR A 152 -8.03 11.76 14.92
C TYR A 152 -7.53 10.59 14.06
N PHE A 153 -6.99 9.56 14.69
CA PHE A 153 -6.64 8.28 14.07
C PHE A 153 -7.77 7.27 14.23
N ASN A 154 -8.05 6.50 13.16
CA ASN A 154 -9.12 5.51 13.06
C ASN A 154 -10.48 6.00 13.62
N LYS A 155 -10.78 7.30 13.44
CA LYS A 155 -11.97 8.01 13.96
C LYS A 155 -12.16 8.03 15.48
N GLN A 156 -11.20 7.51 16.26
CA GLN A 156 -11.36 7.28 17.69
C GLN A 156 -10.32 8.02 18.54
N SER A 157 -9.05 7.99 18.13
CA SER A 157 -7.95 8.42 18.99
C SER A 157 -7.41 9.78 18.57
N LYS A 158 -7.51 10.78 19.45
CA LYS A 158 -7.10 12.15 19.18
C LYS A 158 -5.60 12.32 19.39
N LEU A 159 -4.95 12.99 18.43
CA LEU A 159 -3.58 13.49 18.56
C LEU A 159 -3.56 14.68 19.54
N ILE A 160 -3.03 14.47 20.75
CA ILE A 160 -2.97 15.50 21.80
C ILE A 160 -1.61 16.19 21.94
N LYS A 161 -0.52 15.54 21.50
CA LYS A 161 0.80 16.18 21.40
C LYS A 161 1.59 15.57 20.25
N ARG A 162 2.15 16.42 19.39
CA ARG A 162 2.80 16.04 18.13
C ARG A 162 4.30 16.31 18.14
N ASP A 163 5.01 15.67 17.21
CA ASP A 163 6.41 15.97 16.81
C ASP A 163 7.45 15.90 17.95
N ILE A 164 7.30 14.96 18.89
CA ILE A 164 8.35 14.70 19.89
C ILE A 164 9.48 13.93 19.22
N LYS A 165 10.56 14.62 18.86
CA LYS A 165 11.75 14.00 18.25
C LYS A 165 12.49 13.10 19.26
N ALA A 166 12.71 11.85 18.88
CA ALA A 166 13.59 10.89 19.53
C ALA A 166 14.86 10.66 18.69
N ALA A 167 15.88 9.98 19.24
CA ALA A 167 17.08 9.61 18.49
C ALA A 167 16.80 8.70 17.29
N ASN A 168 15.75 7.88 17.40
CA ASN A 168 15.36 6.89 16.39
C ASN A 168 13.99 7.17 15.77
N GLY A 169 13.51 8.42 15.83
CA GLY A 169 12.35 8.88 15.04
C GLY A 169 11.44 9.86 15.77
N TYR A 170 10.12 9.67 15.69
CA TYR A 170 9.11 10.56 16.29
C TYR A 170 8.15 9.84 17.24
N ILE A 171 7.62 10.59 18.22
CA ILE A 171 6.53 10.17 19.09
C ILE A 171 5.39 11.19 18.96
N HIS A 172 4.18 10.68 18.76
CA HIS A 172 2.92 11.43 18.76
C HIS A 172 2.04 10.89 19.88
N ILE A 173 1.71 11.71 20.87
CA ILE A 173 0.89 11.30 22.01
C ILE A 173 -0.59 11.36 21.65
N ILE A 174 -1.31 10.30 22.00
CA ILE A 174 -2.74 10.13 21.69
C ILE A 174 -3.59 9.88 22.95
N ASP A 175 -4.87 10.24 22.92
CA ASP A 175 -5.78 10.14 24.07
C ASP A 175 -6.57 8.83 24.19
N LYS A 176 -6.51 7.96 23.18
CA LYS A 176 -7.06 6.59 23.21
C LYS A 176 -6.09 5.58 22.61
N VAL A 177 -6.17 4.34 23.06
CA VAL A 177 -5.55 3.21 22.36
C VAL A 177 -6.23 3.06 21.00
N ILE A 178 -5.44 2.96 19.93
CA ILE A 178 -5.92 2.53 18.61
C ILE A 178 -6.03 1.01 18.68
N ASP A 179 -7.26 0.51 18.75
CA ASP A 179 -7.53 -0.93 18.77
C ASP A 179 -7.13 -1.59 17.44
N ILE A 180 -6.89 -2.90 17.48
CA ILE A 180 -6.61 -3.68 16.28
C ILE A 180 -7.88 -3.85 15.45
N VAL A 181 -7.77 -3.59 14.15
CA VAL A 181 -8.85 -3.86 13.21
C VAL A 181 -9.00 -5.38 13.07
N THR A 182 -10.20 -5.89 13.35
CA THR A 182 -10.51 -7.35 13.36
C THR A 182 -11.65 -7.72 12.40
N GLU A 183 -12.59 -6.81 12.17
CA GLU A 183 -13.75 -6.99 11.30
C GLU A 183 -13.37 -7.05 9.83
N ASP A 184 -13.95 -7.97 9.06
CA ASP A 184 -13.92 -7.93 7.58
C ASP A 184 -14.77 -6.77 7.03
N ALA A 185 -14.67 -6.50 5.72
CA ALA A 185 -15.39 -5.40 5.05
C ALA A 185 -16.91 -5.47 5.26
N TYR A 186 -17.50 -6.66 5.20
CA TYR A 186 -18.94 -6.84 5.37
C TYR A 186 -19.36 -6.67 6.84
N GLN A 187 -18.65 -7.29 7.77
CA GLN A 187 -18.85 -7.11 9.20
C GLN A 187 -18.77 -5.63 9.59
N LYS A 188 -17.83 -4.89 8.99
CA LYS A 188 -17.66 -3.46 9.25
C LYS A 188 -18.83 -2.62 8.73
N LEU A 189 -19.44 -2.98 7.60
CA LEU A 189 -20.67 -2.33 7.14
C LEU A 189 -21.83 -2.60 8.11
N VAL A 190 -21.95 -3.83 8.63
CA VAL A 190 -22.98 -4.21 9.59
C VAL A 190 -22.82 -3.47 10.92
N SER A 191 -21.60 -3.38 11.47
CA SER A 191 -21.36 -2.70 12.76
C SER A 191 -21.53 -1.18 12.72
N LEU A 192 -21.44 -0.56 11.53
CA LEU A 192 -21.78 0.85 11.32
C LEU A 192 -23.30 1.11 11.33
N GLY A 193 -24.15 0.08 11.24
CA GLY A 193 -25.58 0.12 11.57
C GLY A 193 -26.51 0.94 10.66
N LYS A 194 -25.97 1.63 9.65
CA LYS A 194 -26.69 2.59 8.77
C LYS A 194 -26.78 2.16 7.30
N PHE A 195 -26.39 0.92 7.01
CA PHE A 195 -26.24 0.36 5.66
C PHE A 195 -27.11 -0.90 5.47
N THR A 196 -28.25 -1.00 6.16
CA THR A 196 -29.01 -2.25 6.29
C THR A 196 -29.56 -2.76 4.95
N LEU A 197 -29.99 -1.87 4.05
CA LEU A 197 -30.41 -2.24 2.69
C LEU A 197 -29.21 -2.62 1.82
N PHE A 198 -28.09 -1.90 1.95
CA PHE A 198 -26.87 -2.17 1.19
C PHE A 198 -26.24 -3.51 1.56
N THR A 199 -26.09 -3.80 2.86
CA THR A 199 -25.57 -5.10 3.33
C THR A 199 -26.51 -6.23 2.93
N LYS A 200 -27.84 -6.03 2.98
CA LYS A 200 -28.79 -7.04 2.49
C LYS A 200 -28.62 -7.31 0.99
N GLY A 201 -28.34 -6.29 0.19
CA GLY A 201 -28.00 -6.45 -1.22
C GLY A 201 -26.74 -7.28 -1.46
N LEU A 202 -25.68 -7.05 -0.67
CA LEU A 202 -24.45 -7.84 -0.72
C LEU A 202 -24.68 -9.31 -0.32
N GLU A 203 -25.58 -9.59 0.63
CA GLU A 203 -25.94 -10.97 0.98
C GLU A 203 -26.62 -11.71 -0.18
N ILE A 204 -27.67 -11.13 -0.78
CA ILE A 204 -28.52 -11.84 -1.74
C ILE A 204 -27.90 -11.96 -3.14
N THR A 205 -26.90 -11.12 -3.45
CA THR A 205 -26.06 -11.24 -4.66
C THR A 205 -24.89 -12.22 -4.50
N GLY A 206 -24.59 -12.65 -3.27
CA GLY A 206 -23.41 -13.47 -2.95
C GLY A 206 -22.10 -12.69 -2.81
N LEU A 207 -22.07 -11.39 -3.16
CA LEU A 207 -20.88 -10.52 -3.04
C LEU A 207 -20.32 -10.47 -1.61
N LYS A 208 -21.18 -10.64 -0.60
CA LYS A 208 -20.80 -10.81 0.80
C LYS A 208 -19.70 -11.88 0.96
N ASP A 209 -19.85 -13.06 0.36
CA ASP A 209 -18.90 -14.15 0.53
C ASP A 209 -17.51 -13.80 -0.04
N THR A 210 -17.43 -13.01 -1.12
CA THR A 210 -16.17 -12.46 -1.63
C THR A 210 -15.57 -11.44 -0.66
N LEU A 211 -16.38 -10.48 -0.17
CA LEU A 211 -15.93 -9.41 0.71
C LEU A 211 -15.53 -9.87 2.12
N GLN A 212 -15.92 -11.08 2.54
CA GLN A 212 -15.50 -11.68 3.81
C GLN A 212 -14.17 -12.46 3.73
N VAL A 213 -13.65 -12.78 2.55
CA VAL A 213 -12.31 -13.39 2.42
C VAL A 213 -11.28 -12.34 2.81
N ILE A 214 -10.60 -12.49 3.94
CA ILE A 214 -9.50 -11.59 4.36
C ILE A 214 -8.17 -12.03 3.73
N GLU A 215 -7.89 -13.34 3.76
CA GLU A 215 -6.65 -13.94 3.29
C GLU A 215 -6.93 -15.21 2.46
N PHE A 216 -6.02 -15.53 1.54
CA PHE A 216 -6.07 -16.75 0.74
C PHE A 216 -4.67 -17.26 0.36
N PRO A 217 -4.50 -18.57 0.11
CA PRO A 217 -3.19 -19.12 -0.26
C PRO A 217 -2.66 -18.57 -1.59
N PHE A 218 -1.42 -18.07 -1.59
CA PHE A 218 -0.69 -17.60 -2.76
C PHE A 218 0.76 -18.08 -2.70
N GLY A 219 1.07 -19.13 -3.45
CA GLY A 219 2.33 -19.88 -3.28
C GLY A 219 2.43 -20.45 -1.85
N ASP A 220 3.59 -20.29 -1.22
CA ASP A 220 3.84 -20.74 0.16
C ASP A 220 3.37 -19.75 1.25
N LYS A 221 2.57 -18.75 0.89
CA LYS A 221 2.14 -17.65 1.76
C LYS A 221 0.63 -17.45 1.77
N GLN A 222 0.13 -16.70 2.75
CA GLN A 222 -1.21 -16.10 2.69
C GLN A 222 -1.09 -14.72 2.04
N ALA A 223 -1.79 -14.53 0.93
CA ALA A 223 -2.05 -13.23 0.33
C ALA A 223 -3.28 -12.61 0.97
N ARG A 224 -3.28 -11.28 1.11
CA ARG A 224 -4.39 -10.54 1.72
C ARG A 224 -5.22 -9.87 0.64
N THR A 225 -6.54 -10.03 0.71
CA THR A 225 -7.47 -9.33 -0.17
C THR A 225 -7.53 -7.85 0.20
N ARG A 226 -7.85 -7.02 -0.79
CA ARG A 226 -7.91 -5.57 -0.67
C ARG A 226 -9.07 -5.05 -1.50
N TYR A 227 -9.98 -4.34 -0.86
CA TYR A 227 -11.17 -3.77 -1.47
C TYR A 227 -11.38 -2.31 -1.06
N THR A 228 -12.22 -1.61 -1.82
CA THR A 228 -12.78 -0.33 -1.41
C THR A 228 -14.28 -0.36 -1.65
N ILE A 229 -15.06 -0.02 -0.62
CA ILE A 229 -16.53 -0.10 -0.68
C ILE A 229 -17.14 1.28 -0.61
N PHE A 230 -17.99 1.59 -1.59
CA PHE A 230 -18.80 2.80 -1.63
C PHE A 230 -20.18 2.49 -1.06
N ALA A 231 -20.34 2.66 0.24
CA ALA A 231 -21.52 2.24 0.95
C ALA A 231 -22.65 3.29 0.84
N VAL A 232 -23.80 2.87 0.32
CA VAL A 232 -25.01 3.70 0.26
C VAL A 232 -25.76 3.58 1.59
N PRO A 233 -25.90 4.65 2.40
CA PRO A 233 -26.62 4.60 3.66
C PRO A 233 -28.13 4.54 3.43
N ASP A 234 -28.86 3.96 4.38
CA ASP A 234 -30.32 3.77 4.30
C ASP A 234 -31.06 5.11 4.13
N SER A 235 -30.50 6.22 4.64
CA SER A 235 -31.02 7.57 4.42
C SER A 235 -31.03 7.99 2.94
N VAL A 236 -30.03 7.58 2.16
CA VAL A 236 -29.96 7.85 0.71
C VAL A 236 -30.95 6.99 -0.06
N PHE A 237 -31.11 5.71 0.29
CA PHE A 237 -32.15 4.86 -0.29
C PHE A 237 -33.56 5.40 -0.02
N ASN A 238 -33.85 5.74 1.24
CA ASN A 238 -35.13 6.30 1.66
C ASN A 238 -35.46 7.63 0.96
N ALA A 239 -34.46 8.48 0.72
CA ALA A 239 -34.61 9.73 -0.03
C ALA A 239 -34.91 9.51 -1.52
N ASN A 240 -34.57 8.34 -2.08
CA ASN A 240 -34.84 7.93 -3.45
C ASN A 240 -36.06 7.00 -3.59
N GLY A 241 -36.87 6.88 -2.54
CA GLY A 241 -38.10 6.07 -2.55
C GLY A 241 -37.89 4.56 -2.41
N ILE A 242 -36.70 4.14 -1.96
CA ILE A 242 -36.33 2.74 -1.76
C ILE A 242 -36.38 2.46 -0.25
N TYR A 243 -37.40 1.72 0.20
CA TYR A 243 -37.67 1.48 1.64
C TYR A 243 -37.47 0.02 2.05
N SER A 244 -37.31 -0.87 1.07
CA SER A 244 -37.11 -2.31 1.26
C SER A 244 -36.10 -2.87 0.27
N ILE A 245 -35.62 -4.09 0.53
CA ILE A 245 -34.75 -4.80 -0.42
C ILE A 245 -35.48 -5.13 -1.72
N ASP A 246 -36.80 -5.37 -1.68
CA ASP A 246 -37.60 -5.65 -2.87
C ASP A 246 -37.73 -4.40 -3.75
N ASP A 247 -37.88 -3.20 -3.17
CA ASP A 247 -37.84 -1.95 -3.95
C ASP A 247 -36.50 -1.79 -4.67
N LEU A 248 -35.40 -2.12 -3.99
CA LEU A 248 -34.06 -2.01 -4.55
C LEU A 248 -33.82 -3.03 -5.67
N VAL A 249 -34.21 -4.29 -5.47
CA VAL A 249 -34.11 -5.33 -6.51
C VAL A 249 -34.97 -4.97 -7.72
N ASN A 250 -36.24 -4.61 -7.52
CA ASN A 250 -37.17 -4.26 -8.60
C ASN A 250 -36.77 -2.99 -9.36
N ARG A 251 -36.02 -2.07 -8.75
CA ARG A 251 -35.43 -0.91 -9.44
C ARG A 251 -34.39 -1.32 -10.49
N TYR A 252 -33.62 -2.38 -10.23
CA TYR A 252 -32.44 -2.75 -11.02
C TYR A 252 -32.59 -4.03 -11.84
N THR A 253 -33.61 -4.85 -11.62
CA THR A 253 -33.86 -6.04 -12.44
C THR A 253 -35.33 -6.43 -12.53
N ASN A 254 -35.71 -6.96 -13.70
CA ASN A 254 -36.97 -7.67 -13.92
C ASN A 254 -36.80 -9.21 -13.80
N ALA A 255 -35.60 -9.68 -13.42
CA ALA A 255 -35.25 -11.09 -13.23
C ALA A 255 -34.70 -11.31 -11.80
N PRO A 256 -35.55 -11.24 -10.76
CA PRO A 256 -35.14 -11.38 -9.36
C PRO A 256 -34.67 -12.80 -8.99
N ASP A 257 -34.96 -13.79 -9.83
CA ASP A 257 -34.51 -15.18 -9.72
C ASP A 257 -33.03 -15.40 -10.10
N ARG A 258 -32.41 -14.41 -10.77
CA ARG A 258 -31.04 -14.50 -11.33
C ARG A 258 -30.07 -13.47 -10.74
N ILE A 259 -30.34 -12.99 -9.52
CA ILE A 259 -29.58 -11.89 -8.87
C ILE A 259 -28.13 -12.21 -8.47
N THR A 260 -27.69 -13.45 -8.63
CA THR A 260 -26.29 -13.87 -8.42
C THR A 260 -25.50 -13.99 -9.74
N GLU A 261 -26.14 -13.72 -10.89
CA GLU A 261 -25.46 -13.76 -12.20
C GLU A 261 -24.88 -12.39 -12.54
N ILE A 262 -23.65 -12.39 -13.09
CA ILE A 262 -22.94 -11.14 -13.41
C ILE A 262 -23.72 -10.22 -14.35
N GLU A 263 -24.48 -10.77 -15.32
CA GLU A 263 -25.28 -9.98 -16.27
C GLU A 263 -26.58 -9.38 -15.66
N ASN A 264 -26.91 -9.69 -14.39
CA ASN A 264 -28.12 -9.19 -13.76
C ASN A 264 -27.94 -7.73 -13.32
N GLY A 265 -28.86 -6.84 -13.72
CA GLY A 265 -28.76 -5.41 -13.41
C GLY A 265 -28.65 -5.08 -11.92
N PHE A 266 -29.25 -5.89 -11.04
CA PHE A 266 -29.11 -5.72 -9.59
C PHE A 266 -27.76 -6.24 -9.06
N TYR A 267 -27.25 -7.37 -9.57
CA TYR A 267 -25.88 -7.82 -9.28
C TYR A 267 -24.87 -6.73 -9.67
N ARG A 268 -25.01 -6.22 -10.91
CA ARG A 268 -24.18 -5.13 -11.44
C ARG A 268 -24.26 -3.89 -10.57
N TYR A 269 -25.44 -3.50 -10.11
CA TYR A 269 -25.58 -2.38 -9.18
C TYR A 269 -24.77 -2.59 -7.90
N MET A 270 -24.90 -3.74 -7.25
CA MET A 270 -24.16 -4.02 -6.01
C MET A 270 -22.64 -4.14 -6.22
N GLU A 271 -22.20 -4.81 -7.28
CA GLU A 271 -20.78 -4.95 -7.64
C GLU A 271 -20.14 -3.59 -7.99
N TYR A 272 -20.90 -2.69 -8.61
CA TYR A 272 -20.44 -1.35 -8.99
C TYR A 272 -20.14 -0.41 -7.80
N HIS A 273 -20.36 -0.87 -6.57
CA HIS A 273 -19.94 -0.18 -5.35
C HIS A 273 -18.66 -0.81 -4.72
N CYS A 274 -18.07 -1.82 -5.36
CA CYS A 274 -16.95 -2.60 -4.84
C CYS A 274 -15.75 -2.54 -5.80
N LEU A 275 -14.69 -1.83 -5.40
CA LEU A 275 -13.41 -1.78 -6.12
C LEU A 275 -12.44 -2.84 -5.59
N THR A 276 -11.50 -3.23 -6.44
CA THR A 276 -10.26 -3.91 -6.00
C THR A 276 -9.24 -2.91 -5.45
N GLU A 277 -8.32 -3.38 -4.61
CA GLU A 277 -7.38 -2.58 -3.81
C GLU A 277 -8.07 -1.69 -2.76
N THR A 278 -7.29 -1.29 -1.74
CA THR A 278 -7.75 -0.50 -0.60
C THR A 278 -7.29 0.94 -0.74
N TYR A 279 -8.22 1.79 -1.17
CA TYR A 279 -8.04 3.22 -1.36
C TYR A 279 -8.75 3.99 -0.25
N TYR A 280 -8.00 4.82 0.46
CA TYR A 280 -8.53 5.87 1.32
C TYR A 280 -8.72 7.16 0.51
N LEU A 281 -9.36 8.17 1.08
CA LEU A 281 -9.56 9.48 0.43
C LEU A 281 -8.23 10.22 0.10
N SER A 282 -7.11 9.79 0.69
CA SER A 282 -5.74 10.20 0.35
C SER A 282 -5.23 9.63 -0.97
N ASP A 283 -5.77 8.48 -1.39
CA ASP A 283 -5.23 7.67 -2.49
C ASP A 283 -5.97 7.97 -3.82
N PHE A 284 -6.92 8.90 -3.79
CA PHE A 284 -7.60 9.47 -4.94
C PHE A 284 -6.88 10.77 -5.38
N PRO A 285 -6.56 10.95 -6.67
CA PRO A 285 -5.69 12.03 -7.12
C PRO A 285 -6.35 13.40 -7.02
N VAL A 286 -5.60 14.38 -6.51
CA VAL A 286 -6.01 15.79 -6.50
C VAL A 286 -5.77 16.41 -7.88
N ASN A 287 -6.82 16.40 -8.69
CA ASN A 287 -7.04 17.19 -9.91
C ASN A 287 -5.82 17.51 -10.80
N ASP A 288 -5.49 16.63 -11.76
CA ASP A 288 -4.65 16.97 -12.93
C ASP A 288 -5.47 17.53 -14.12
N GLY A 289 -6.78 17.75 -13.92
CA GLY A 289 -7.75 18.12 -14.96
C GLY A 289 -8.56 16.94 -15.52
N PHE A 290 -8.17 15.68 -15.24
CA PHE A 290 -8.82 14.49 -15.74
C PHE A 290 -9.45 13.64 -14.62
N SER A 291 -10.33 12.70 -14.99
CA SER A 291 -10.85 11.71 -14.04
C SER A 291 -10.04 10.42 -14.14
N LYS A 292 -9.59 9.86 -13.00
CA LYS A 292 -8.91 8.56 -12.96
C LYS A 292 -9.96 7.44 -12.87
N LEU A 293 -9.73 6.34 -13.59
CA LEU A 293 -10.60 5.15 -13.54
C LEU A 293 -10.11 4.16 -12.49
N TYR A 294 -11.06 3.51 -11.81
CA TYR A 294 -10.81 2.49 -10.81
C TYR A 294 -11.62 1.22 -11.14
N PRO A 295 -10.98 0.04 -11.23
CA PRO A 295 -11.66 -1.20 -11.63
C PRO A 295 -12.52 -1.77 -10.50
N ILE A 296 -13.74 -2.19 -10.86
CA ILE A 296 -14.61 -2.98 -9.97
C ILE A 296 -14.14 -4.43 -9.90
N LEU A 297 -14.69 -5.24 -8.98
CA LEU A 297 -14.25 -6.63 -8.71
C LEU A 297 -14.13 -7.53 -9.95
N SER A 298 -15.04 -7.41 -10.92
CA SER A 298 -15.06 -8.15 -12.19
C SER A 298 -13.94 -7.77 -13.19
N PHE A 299 -13.27 -6.63 -12.97
CA PHE A 299 -12.41 -5.95 -13.96
C PHE A 299 -13.07 -5.69 -15.32
N ASP A 300 -14.41 -5.69 -15.43
CA ASP A 300 -15.11 -5.50 -16.70
C ASP A 300 -15.69 -4.09 -16.92
N ASN A 301 -15.75 -3.28 -15.87
CA ASN A 301 -16.16 -1.88 -15.88
C ASN A 301 -15.36 -1.11 -14.83
N ASN A 302 -15.41 0.22 -14.91
CA ASN A 302 -14.66 1.11 -14.02
C ASN A 302 -15.58 2.17 -13.40
N ILE A 303 -15.17 2.69 -12.25
CA ILE A 303 -15.72 3.91 -11.65
C ILE A 303 -14.78 5.05 -11.98
N SER A 304 -15.31 6.13 -12.54
CA SER A 304 -14.57 7.35 -12.83
C SER A 304 -14.58 8.27 -11.61
N MET A 305 -13.42 8.70 -11.13
CA MET A 305 -13.30 9.59 -9.97
C MET A 305 -12.52 10.85 -10.31
N ILE A 306 -13.02 11.99 -9.83
CA ILE A 306 -12.32 13.28 -9.92
C ILE A 306 -12.52 14.07 -8.64
N ILE A 307 -11.41 14.53 -8.05
CA ILE A 307 -11.44 15.52 -6.98
C ILE A 307 -11.47 16.88 -7.65
N LYS A 308 -12.52 17.68 -7.41
CA LYS A 308 -12.53 19.13 -7.70
C LYS A 308 -12.58 19.86 -6.36
N ASP A 309 -13.72 20.46 -6.05
CA ASP A 309 -14.02 21.03 -4.72
C ASP A 309 -14.60 19.95 -3.79
N ASP A 310 -15.39 19.01 -4.35
CA ASP A 310 -15.80 17.76 -3.72
C ASP A 310 -15.22 16.56 -4.49
N TYR A 311 -15.19 15.39 -3.84
CA TYR A 311 -14.81 14.11 -4.46
C TYR A 311 -15.98 13.55 -5.30
N TYR A 312 -15.98 13.74 -6.61
CA TYR A 312 -17.06 13.28 -7.49
C TYR A 312 -16.83 11.86 -8.04
N LEU A 313 -17.82 10.99 -7.83
CA LEU A 313 -17.94 9.66 -8.42
C LEU A 313 -18.85 9.72 -9.65
N ASN A 314 -18.33 9.36 -10.82
CA ASN A 314 -18.99 9.41 -12.13
C ASN A 314 -19.68 10.75 -12.46
N MET A 315 -19.26 11.85 -11.81
CA MET A 315 -19.97 13.14 -11.80
C MET A 315 -21.44 13.08 -11.34
N ALA A 316 -21.85 11.99 -10.68
CA ALA A 316 -23.24 11.71 -10.28
C ALA A 316 -23.47 11.83 -8.77
N THR A 317 -22.49 11.44 -7.95
CA THR A 317 -22.56 11.45 -6.48
C THR A 317 -21.18 11.80 -5.90
N ASN A 318 -21.09 12.02 -4.59
CA ASN A 318 -19.83 12.33 -3.90
C ASN A 318 -19.73 11.65 -2.53
N PHE A 319 -18.52 11.62 -1.96
CA PHE A 319 -18.30 11.06 -0.62
C PHE A 319 -18.86 11.97 0.48
N ASN A 320 -19.49 11.36 1.47
CA ASN A 320 -19.64 11.95 2.79
C ASN A 320 -18.27 11.84 3.50
N ILE A 321 -17.47 12.91 3.43
CA ILE A 321 -16.08 12.92 3.92
C ILE A 321 -15.98 12.57 5.42
N PRO A 322 -16.77 13.19 6.35
CA PRO A 322 -16.78 12.78 7.77
C PRO A 322 -17.14 11.32 8.01
N GLU A 323 -17.92 10.72 7.11
CA GLU A 323 -18.35 9.33 7.17
C GLU A 323 -17.62 8.41 6.17
N SER A 324 -16.38 8.77 5.81
CA SER A 324 -15.52 7.99 4.93
C SER A 324 -14.20 7.61 5.61
N ASN A 325 -13.34 6.80 4.98
CA ASN A 325 -12.12 6.24 5.59
C ASN A 325 -12.35 5.31 6.81
N TYR A 326 -13.41 4.50 6.82
CA TYR A 326 -13.53 3.45 7.84
C TYR A 326 -12.62 2.26 7.49
N PRO A 327 -11.62 1.90 8.32
CA PRO A 327 -10.78 0.74 8.07
C PRO A 327 -11.48 -0.58 8.46
N SER A 328 -11.19 -1.64 7.72
CA SER A 328 -11.54 -3.04 8.01
C SER A 328 -10.34 -3.94 7.66
N LYS A 329 -10.40 -5.25 7.98
CA LYS A 329 -9.30 -6.19 7.74
C LYS A 329 -8.98 -6.44 6.27
N ASN A 330 -9.85 -6.07 5.33
CA ASN A 330 -9.58 -6.19 3.90
C ASN A 330 -10.13 -5.04 3.05
N ALA A 331 -10.67 -3.97 3.65
CA ALA A 331 -11.18 -2.83 2.89
C ALA A 331 -11.11 -1.47 3.60
N ALA A 332 -11.17 -0.42 2.79
CA ALA A 332 -11.61 0.91 3.21
C ALA A 332 -13.07 1.10 2.81
N ILE A 333 -13.90 1.61 3.73
CA ILE A 333 -15.32 1.89 3.48
C ILE A 333 -15.55 3.41 3.49
N HIS A 334 -16.23 3.89 2.45
CA HIS A 334 -16.61 5.28 2.25
C HIS A 334 -18.13 5.40 2.13
N THR A 335 -18.75 6.30 2.89
CA THR A 335 -20.17 6.59 2.73
C THR A 335 -20.36 7.54 1.55
N ILE A 336 -21.35 7.30 0.68
CA ILE A 336 -21.69 8.20 -0.44
C ILE A 336 -23.03 8.91 -0.23
N ASN A 337 -23.16 10.14 -0.73
CA ASN A 337 -24.31 11.02 -0.48
C ASN A 337 -25.51 10.81 -1.43
N GLY A 338 -25.40 9.88 -2.38
CA GLY A 338 -26.36 9.64 -3.45
C GLY A 338 -26.12 8.28 -4.12
N LEU A 339 -27.11 7.74 -4.82
CA LEU A 339 -27.00 6.46 -5.52
C LEU A 339 -25.88 6.52 -6.58
N LEU A 340 -25.05 5.47 -6.65
CA LEU A 340 -24.08 5.30 -7.72
C LEU A 340 -24.68 4.39 -8.80
N GLU A 341 -25.39 5.01 -9.74
CA GLU A 341 -26.00 4.28 -10.86
C GLU A 341 -24.93 3.63 -11.74
N VAL A 342 -25.20 2.41 -12.24
CA VAL A 342 -24.26 1.70 -13.12
C VAL A 342 -24.17 2.42 -14.46
N VAL A 343 -23.04 3.07 -14.68
CA VAL A 343 -22.70 3.68 -15.96
C VAL A 343 -21.45 3.02 -16.52
N GLN A 344 -21.34 3.05 -17.84
CA GLN A 344 -20.06 2.87 -18.51
C GLN A 344 -19.44 4.27 -18.62
N PRO A 345 -18.32 4.57 -17.95
CA PRO A 345 -17.75 5.91 -17.97
C PRO A 345 -17.34 6.28 -19.39
N ALA A 346 -17.46 7.57 -19.71
CA ALA A 346 -16.93 8.11 -20.96
C ALA A 346 -15.40 7.86 -21.03
N PRO A 347 -14.81 7.79 -22.23
CA PRO A 347 -13.35 7.83 -22.39
C PRO A 347 -12.76 8.98 -21.57
N THR A 348 -11.98 8.62 -20.55
CA THR A 348 -11.19 9.53 -19.70
C THR A 348 -9.74 9.05 -19.68
N LYS A 349 -8.83 9.89 -19.19
CA LYS A 349 -7.43 9.51 -19.01
C LYS A 349 -7.36 8.28 -18.10
N PHE A 350 -6.88 7.17 -18.64
CA PHE A 350 -6.54 5.99 -17.85
C PHE A 350 -5.05 5.99 -17.57
N THR A 351 -4.66 5.75 -16.33
CA THR A 351 -3.27 5.71 -15.85
C THR A 351 -3.15 4.45 -14.99
N PHE A 352 -2.19 3.58 -15.30
CA PHE A 352 -1.81 2.48 -14.42
C PHE A 352 -0.30 2.32 -14.35
N GLU A 353 0.19 2.01 -13.15
CA GLU A 353 1.60 1.72 -12.89
C GLU A 353 1.87 0.25 -13.26
N VAL A 354 3.01 -0.05 -13.90
CA VAL A 354 3.31 -1.42 -14.35
C VAL A 354 3.68 -2.37 -13.20
N THR A 355 3.96 -1.80 -12.04
CA THR A 355 4.16 -2.51 -10.76
C THR A 355 2.86 -2.86 -10.06
N ASP A 356 1.73 -2.29 -10.50
CA ASP A 356 0.48 -2.27 -9.73
C ASP A 356 -0.31 -3.61 -9.76
N HIS A 357 0.23 -4.62 -10.45
CA HIS A 357 -0.36 -5.95 -10.59
C HIS A 357 -0.41 -6.72 -9.27
N PHE A 358 -1.54 -7.40 -9.02
CA PHE A 358 -1.84 -8.07 -7.75
C PHE A 358 -0.75 -9.03 -7.26
N ASP A 359 -0.15 -9.79 -8.17
CA ASP A 359 0.87 -10.81 -7.91
C ASP A 359 2.23 -10.21 -7.52
N LEU A 360 2.63 -9.07 -8.10
CA LEU A 360 3.76 -8.26 -7.61
C LEU A 360 3.49 -7.77 -6.17
N LYS A 361 2.28 -7.27 -5.89
CA LYS A 361 1.87 -6.71 -4.59
C LYS A 361 1.79 -7.72 -3.43
N GLN A 362 1.98 -9.02 -3.66
CA GLN A 362 2.05 -10.03 -2.59
C GLN A 362 3.49 -10.34 -2.16
N GLY A 363 4.50 -9.81 -2.84
CA GLY A 363 5.89 -9.97 -2.43
C GLY A 363 6.27 -9.13 -1.21
N ASP A 364 7.02 -9.70 -0.27
CA ASP A 364 7.55 -8.96 0.89
C ASP A 364 8.45 -7.78 0.47
N TYR A 365 8.99 -7.83 -0.76
CA TYR A 365 9.77 -6.77 -1.38
C TYR A 365 8.95 -5.53 -1.75
N TYR A 366 7.64 -5.69 -2.02
CA TYR A 366 6.79 -4.62 -2.55
C TYR A 366 6.70 -3.46 -1.56
N LEU A 367 7.10 -2.27 -2.00
CA LEU A 367 7.29 -1.05 -1.20
C LEU A 367 8.22 -1.22 0.03
N ASN A 368 9.15 -2.18 -0.02
CA ASN A 368 10.16 -2.41 1.02
C ASN A 368 11.60 -2.46 0.48
N PHE A 369 11.88 -3.20 -0.60
CA PHE A 369 13.23 -3.39 -1.15
C PHE A 369 13.24 -3.96 -2.58
N TYR A 370 14.42 -3.95 -3.21
CA TYR A 370 14.69 -4.48 -4.55
C TYR A 370 14.50 -6.00 -4.67
N MET A 371 13.90 -6.47 -5.75
CA MET A 371 13.77 -7.91 -6.05
C MET A 371 14.08 -8.21 -7.52
N LYS A 372 14.71 -9.36 -7.79
CA LYS A 372 15.20 -9.75 -9.13
C LYS A 372 14.79 -11.17 -9.50
N TRP A 373 14.34 -11.35 -10.73
CA TRP A 373 13.96 -12.64 -11.32
C TRP A 373 14.75 -12.91 -12.60
N SER A 374 15.24 -14.12 -12.78
CA SER A 374 15.95 -14.60 -13.98
C SER A 374 15.24 -15.80 -14.62
N ASP A 375 13.91 -15.90 -14.46
CA ASP A 375 13.10 -17.07 -14.86
C ASP A 375 12.43 -16.97 -16.25
N GLY A 376 12.53 -15.81 -16.91
CA GLY A 376 12.17 -15.60 -18.32
C GLY A 376 10.74 -16.02 -18.70
N GLN A 377 9.75 -15.24 -18.24
CA GLN A 377 8.30 -15.28 -18.57
C GLN A 377 7.33 -15.94 -17.57
N ASN A 378 7.76 -16.49 -16.42
CA ASN A 378 6.88 -17.34 -15.60
C ASN A 378 6.46 -16.80 -14.23
N THR A 379 7.10 -15.75 -13.68
CA THR A 379 6.78 -15.26 -12.32
C THR A 379 5.36 -14.69 -12.18
N PHE A 380 4.90 -13.96 -13.19
CA PHE A 380 3.70 -13.13 -13.10
C PHE A 380 2.67 -13.49 -14.17
N LYS A 381 1.38 -13.31 -13.86
CA LYS A 381 0.26 -13.62 -14.76
C LYS A 381 0.17 -12.59 -15.89
N ASN A 382 0.22 -11.30 -15.54
CA ASN A 382 -0.05 -10.19 -16.45
C ASN A 382 1.21 -9.55 -17.05
N ILE A 383 2.40 -9.91 -16.57
CA ILE A 383 3.69 -9.49 -17.12
C ILE A 383 4.37 -10.68 -17.81
N LYS A 384 4.90 -10.46 -19.01
CA LYS A 384 5.80 -11.37 -19.72
C LYS A 384 7.05 -10.62 -20.14
N TRP A 385 8.22 -11.25 -20.08
CA TRP A 385 9.48 -10.57 -20.33
C TRP A 385 10.58 -11.56 -20.75
N GLU A 386 11.57 -11.08 -21.48
CA GLU A 386 12.77 -11.85 -21.86
C GLU A 386 14.00 -10.94 -21.71
N GLY A 387 15.10 -11.49 -21.21
CA GLY A 387 16.34 -10.77 -20.89
C GLY A 387 17.14 -11.53 -19.83
N ASP A 388 18.23 -10.94 -19.34
CA ASP A 388 19.03 -11.55 -18.25
C ASP A 388 18.25 -11.57 -16.91
N TYR A 389 17.41 -10.55 -16.69
CA TYR A 389 16.54 -10.44 -15.54
C TYR A 389 15.42 -9.40 -15.74
N LEU A 390 14.35 -9.57 -14.96
CA LEU A 390 13.43 -8.51 -14.55
C LEU A 390 13.73 -8.12 -13.10
N GLU A 391 13.65 -6.83 -12.78
CA GLU A 391 13.89 -6.29 -11.45
C GLU A 391 12.72 -5.40 -11.03
N TYR A 392 12.19 -5.60 -9.83
CA TYR A 392 11.31 -4.65 -9.15
C TYR A 392 12.19 -3.69 -8.37
N TYR A 393 12.04 -2.39 -8.64
CA TYR A 393 12.85 -1.34 -8.05
C TYR A 393 12.03 -0.49 -7.09
N TYR A 394 12.52 -0.21 -5.88
CA TYR A 394 11.83 0.63 -4.89
C TYR A 394 12.78 1.51 -4.06
N LYS A 395 12.40 2.79 -3.92
CA LYS A 395 13.19 3.94 -3.44
C LYS A 395 14.25 4.43 -4.42
N GLU A 396 14.66 5.69 -4.19
CA GLU A 396 15.48 6.51 -5.08
C GLU A 396 16.71 5.76 -5.63
N VAL A 397 16.74 5.55 -6.95
CA VAL A 397 18.02 5.47 -7.66
C VAL A 397 18.67 6.85 -7.53
N ASN A 398 19.98 6.90 -7.27
CA ASN A 398 20.74 8.15 -7.38
C ASN A 398 20.59 8.76 -8.80
N GLY A 399 19.72 9.77 -8.93
CA GLY A 399 19.44 10.47 -10.19
C GLY A 399 18.15 10.11 -10.91
N VAL A 400 17.25 9.31 -10.32
CA VAL A 400 15.93 9.01 -10.91
C VAL A 400 14.83 9.67 -10.08
N TYR A 401 14.20 10.68 -10.66
CA TYR A 401 13.22 11.53 -10.00
C TYR A 401 11.88 11.44 -10.72
N GLY A 402 10.78 11.53 -9.96
CA GLY A 402 9.42 11.58 -10.50
C GLY A 402 8.81 10.21 -10.82
N LEU A 403 9.26 9.13 -10.17
CA LEU A 403 8.51 7.87 -10.13
C LEU A 403 7.27 8.03 -9.24
N SER A 404 6.12 7.53 -9.70
CA SER A 404 4.93 7.34 -8.88
C SER A 404 5.21 6.31 -7.78
N ASN A 405 4.69 6.57 -6.57
CA ASN A 405 4.85 5.74 -5.36
C ASN A 405 6.30 5.44 -4.88
N TYR A 406 7.34 5.83 -5.66
CA TYR A 406 8.75 5.46 -5.56
C TYR A 406 9.11 4.02 -5.98
N ASP A 407 8.32 3.36 -6.85
CA ASP A 407 8.67 2.07 -7.46
C ASP A 407 8.64 2.07 -9.00
N CYS A 408 9.22 1.03 -9.62
CA CYS A 408 9.18 0.78 -11.06
C CYS A 408 9.66 -0.63 -11.42
N LEU A 409 9.50 -1.04 -12.68
CA LEU A 409 10.15 -2.25 -13.24
C LEU A 409 11.41 -1.89 -14.02
N SER A 410 12.48 -2.66 -13.82
CA SER A 410 13.80 -2.43 -14.41
C SER A 410 14.36 -3.69 -15.10
N MET A 411 15.11 -3.46 -16.18
CA MET A 411 15.80 -4.47 -16.99
C MET A 411 17.09 -3.86 -17.54
N ASN A 412 18.07 -4.67 -17.97
CA ASN A 412 19.29 -4.17 -18.61
C ASN A 412 19.75 -5.11 -19.74
N GLY A 413 20.55 -4.57 -20.68
CA GLY A 413 21.05 -5.31 -21.84
C GLY A 413 20.06 -5.26 -23.01
N PHE A 414 19.88 -6.39 -23.68
CA PHE A 414 18.81 -6.58 -24.67
C PHE A 414 17.67 -7.38 -24.04
N TRP A 415 16.46 -6.86 -24.12
CA TRP A 415 15.30 -7.40 -23.45
C TRP A 415 14.01 -6.99 -24.16
N TRP A 416 12.91 -7.64 -23.79
CA TRP A 416 11.57 -7.09 -23.98
C TRP A 416 10.70 -7.35 -22.75
N ILE A 417 9.70 -6.50 -22.55
CA ILE A 417 8.69 -6.64 -21.50
C ILE A 417 7.31 -6.31 -22.08
N GLU A 418 6.31 -7.10 -21.73
CA GLU A 418 4.91 -6.96 -22.11
C GLU A 418 4.04 -6.98 -20.86
N VAL A 419 3.20 -5.96 -20.69
CA VAL A 419 2.23 -5.84 -19.60
C VAL A 419 0.81 -5.88 -20.15
N THR A 420 -0.08 -6.57 -19.44
CA THR A 420 -1.51 -6.65 -19.79
C THR A 420 -2.27 -5.63 -18.96
N THR A 421 -2.89 -4.65 -19.62
CA THR A 421 -3.64 -3.58 -18.96
C THR A 421 -4.92 -4.12 -18.30
N PRO A 422 -5.49 -3.44 -17.30
CA PRO A 422 -6.92 -3.52 -16.98
C PRO A 422 -7.79 -3.19 -18.21
N LYS A 423 -9.10 -3.46 -18.17
CA LYS A 423 -9.95 -3.15 -19.33
C LYS A 423 -10.02 -1.64 -19.57
N ILE A 424 -9.55 -1.23 -20.75
CA ILE A 424 -9.64 0.15 -21.21
C ILE A 424 -10.93 0.30 -22.01
N MET A 425 -11.55 1.46 -21.89
CA MET A 425 -12.78 1.79 -22.59
C MET A 425 -12.57 1.84 -24.11
N LYS A 426 -13.61 1.45 -24.88
CA LYS A 426 -13.61 1.71 -26.33
C LYS A 426 -13.46 3.21 -26.60
N GLY A 427 -12.67 3.56 -27.60
CA GLY A 427 -12.36 4.94 -27.94
C GLY A 427 -11.02 5.10 -28.63
N ARG A 428 -10.67 6.34 -28.91
CA ARG A 428 -9.38 6.73 -29.47
C ARG A 428 -8.53 7.39 -28.39
N TYR A 429 -7.29 6.95 -28.24
CA TYR A 429 -6.39 7.42 -27.20
C TYR A 429 -5.00 7.75 -27.75
N THR A 430 -4.39 8.77 -27.16
CA THR A 430 -2.94 8.98 -27.19
C THR A 430 -2.36 8.18 -26.02
N MET A 431 -1.45 7.25 -26.31
CA MET A 431 -0.73 6.51 -25.29
C MET A 431 0.56 7.24 -24.93
N ASN A 432 0.75 7.47 -23.65
CA ASN A 432 1.98 7.98 -23.06
C ASN A 432 2.60 6.94 -22.12
N THR A 433 3.90 7.03 -21.89
CA THR A 433 4.62 6.13 -20.98
C THR A 433 5.72 6.89 -20.23
N ASP A 434 5.97 6.45 -18.99
CA ASP A 434 7.01 7.00 -18.13
C ASP A 434 8.16 6.01 -18.07
N ILE A 435 9.20 6.27 -18.86
CA ILE A 435 10.43 5.49 -18.89
C ILE A 435 11.62 6.40 -18.57
N THR A 436 12.07 6.32 -17.33
CA THR A 436 13.18 7.14 -16.83
C THR A 436 14.53 6.49 -17.11
N SER A 437 15.58 7.33 -17.13
CA SER A 437 16.98 6.96 -16.80
C SER A 437 17.66 5.81 -17.57
N GLY A 438 17.14 5.43 -18.74
CA GLY A 438 17.69 4.32 -19.52
C GLY A 438 18.74 4.66 -20.59
N TYR A 439 18.65 5.83 -21.23
CA TYR A 439 19.35 6.17 -22.48
C TYR A 439 19.31 5.06 -23.57
N ILE A 440 18.23 4.30 -23.59
CA ILE A 440 17.92 3.22 -24.55
C ILE A 440 17.13 3.74 -25.75
N ASP A 441 17.42 3.22 -26.93
CA ASP A 441 16.46 3.15 -28.03
C ASP A 441 15.56 1.93 -27.82
N TYR A 442 14.24 2.08 -27.96
CA TYR A 442 13.28 0.98 -27.83
C TYR A 442 12.09 1.13 -28.78
N ASP A 443 11.52 -0.01 -29.17
CA ASP A 443 10.28 -0.09 -29.93
C ASP A 443 9.09 -0.31 -28.99
N VAL A 444 7.98 0.37 -29.28
CA VAL A 444 6.70 0.21 -28.57
C VAL A 444 5.71 -0.50 -29.47
N TYR A 445 5.02 -1.50 -28.91
CA TYR A 445 3.97 -2.28 -29.56
C TYR A 445 2.71 -2.24 -28.69
N VAL A 446 1.55 -2.13 -29.32
CA VAL A 446 0.24 -2.29 -28.67
C VAL A 446 -0.53 -3.38 -29.38
N ASP A 447 -1.05 -4.36 -28.63
CA ASP A 447 -1.77 -5.54 -29.13
C ASP A 447 -1.00 -6.31 -30.23
N GLY A 448 0.34 -6.31 -30.13
CA GLY A 448 1.26 -6.93 -31.08
C GLY A 448 1.57 -6.10 -32.34
N VAL A 449 0.95 -4.93 -32.51
CA VAL A 449 1.19 -4.01 -33.63
C VAL A 449 2.26 -3.00 -33.23
N TYR A 450 3.27 -2.78 -34.08
CA TYR A 450 4.30 -1.76 -33.89
C TYR A 450 3.70 -0.35 -33.94
N MET A 451 4.04 0.49 -32.97
CA MET A 451 3.55 1.87 -32.83
C MET A 451 4.63 2.90 -33.18
N SER A 452 5.80 2.80 -32.54
CA SER A 452 6.89 3.75 -32.68
C SER A 452 8.23 3.16 -32.21
N THR A 453 9.32 3.83 -32.58
CA THR A 453 10.63 3.67 -31.94
C THR A 453 10.93 4.96 -31.18
N VAL A 454 11.07 4.86 -29.86
CA VAL A 454 11.57 5.96 -29.02
C VAL A 454 13.10 5.93 -29.07
N LYS A 455 13.71 7.10 -29.25
CA LYS A 455 15.17 7.25 -29.23
C LYS A 455 15.63 7.70 -27.86
N LYS A 456 16.82 7.26 -27.46
CA LYS A 456 17.45 7.61 -26.17
C LYS A 456 17.53 9.10 -25.84
N ALA A 457 17.49 9.97 -26.85
CA ALA A 457 17.52 11.42 -26.70
C ALA A 457 16.13 12.02 -26.40
N ASP A 458 15.07 11.27 -26.70
CA ASP A 458 13.67 11.64 -26.54
C ASP A 458 13.03 10.93 -25.33
N ASN A 459 13.79 10.11 -24.60
CA ASN A 459 13.34 9.45 -23.37
C ASN A 459 13.09 10.46 -22.24
N GLY A 460 12.04 10.22 -21.46
CA GLY A 460 11.68 11.00 -20.30
C GLY A 460 10.37 10.54 -19.68
N ASN A 461 9.88 11.32 -18.73
CA ASN A 461 8.57 11.14 -18.10
C ASN A 461 7.46 11.57 -19.07
N ASN A 462 6.35 10.82 -19.08
CA ASN A 462 5.11 11.11 -19.81
C ASN A 462 5.29 11.41 -21.31
N ILE A 463 6.09 10.58 -21.99
CA ILE A 463 6.32 10.73 -23.44
C ILE A 463 5.20 10.06 -24.25
N THR A 464 4.72 10.71 -25.32
CA THR A 464 3.75 10.11 -26.24
C THR A 464 4.41 9.09 -27.16
N VAL A 465 3.90 7.86 -27.15
CA VAL A 465 4.48 6.72 -27.89
C VAL A 465 3.53 6.03 -28.87
N ALA A 466 2.22 6.22 -28.75
CA ALA A 466 1.26 5.67 -29.71
C ALA A 466 -0.03 6.49 -29.85
N THR A 467 -0.74 6.24 -30.95
CA THR A 467 -2.16 6.57 -31.12
C THR A 467 -2.92 5.29 -31.39
N VAL A 468 -3.88 4.96 -30.53
CA VAL A 468 -4.67 3.72 -30.59
C VAL A 468 -6.14 4.04 -30.77
N ASN A 469 -6.89 3.13 -31.38
CA ASN A 469 -8.34 3.21 -31.52
C ASN A 469 -8.95 1.83 -31.34
N TRP A 470 -9.75 1.65 -30.29
CA TRP A 470 -10.38 0.39 -29.93
C TRP A 470 -11.90 0.49 -30.04
N ASP A 471 -12.51 -0.46 -30.76
CA ASP A 471 -13.97 -0.49 -30.95
C ASP A 471 -14.72 -1.17 -29.79
N LYS A 472 -13.98 -1.79 -28.87
CA LYS A 472 -14.47 -2.56 -27.72
C LYS A 472 -13.76 -2.15 -26.43
N THR A 473 -14.44 -2.38 -25.30
CA THR A 473 -13.87 -2.22 -23.96
C THR A 473 -13.25 -3.55 -23.53
N GLU A 474 -11.93 -3.68 -23.63
CA GLU A 474 -11.19 -4.91 -23.33
C GLU A 474 -9.78 -4.65 -22.75
N THR A 475 -9.08 -5.71 -22.36
CA THR A 475 -7.70 -5.63 -21.86
C THR A 475 -6.73 -5.59 -23.02
N HIS A 476 -5.73 -4.71 -22.97
CA HIS A 476 -4.75 -4.54 -24.05
C HIS A 476 -3.36 -4.99 -23.61
N LYS A 477 -2.48 -5.24 -24.57
CA LYS A 477 -1.08 -5.63 -24.33
C LYS A 477 -0.16 -4.50 -24.76
N VAL A 478 0.60 -3.95 -23.82
CA VAL A 478 1.65 -2.97 -24.09
C VAL A 478 2.98 -3.68 -24.01
N LYS A 479 3.74 -3.72 -25.11
CA LYS A 479 5.06 -4.36 -25.18
C LYS A 479 6.14 -3.38 -25.59
N ILE A 480 7.27 -3.44 -24.89
CA ILE A 480 8.45 -2.61 -25.11
C ILE A 480 9.64 -3.53 -25.39
N VAL A 481 10.41 -3.20 -26.42
CA VAL A 481 11.52 -4.03 -26.92
C VAL A 481 12.78 -3.17 -27.05
N ALA A 482 13.87 -3.56 -26.40
CA ALA A 482 15.15 -2.86 -26.51
C ALA A 482 15.75 -3.00 -27.92
N VAL A 483 15.97 -1.87 -28.60
CA VAL A 483 16.66 -1.79 -29.90
C VAL A 483 18.16 -1.55 -29.72
N SER A 484 18.55 -0.96 -28.58
CA SER A 484 19.95 -0.82 -28.15
C SER A 484 20.14 -1.38 -26.74
N ALA A 485 21.31 -1.95 -26.46
CA ALA A 485 21.66 -2.38 -25.11
C ALA A 485 21.64 -1.22 -24.11
N GLY A 486 20.89 -1.38 -23.02
CA GLY A 486 20.86 -0.41 -21.92
C GLY A 486 19.77 -0.73 -20.90
N MET A 487 19.62 0.18 -19.93
CA MET A 487 18.77 -0.01 -18.76
C MET A 487 17.35 0.52 -19.01
N LEU A 488 16.36 -0.09 -18.38
CA LEU A 488 14.96 0.35 -18.31
C LEU A 488 14.64 0.74 -16.87
N PHE A 489 13.80 1.77 -16.69
CA PHE A 489 12.99 1.97 -15.50
C PHE A 489 11.61 2.40 -15.98
N TRP A 490 10.63 1.49 -15.91
CA TRP A 490 9.28 1.69 -16.41
C TRP A 490 8.32 1.79 -15.24
N ASP A 491 7.61 2.91 -15.17
CA ASP A 491 6.71 3.28 -14.08
C ASP A 491 5.25 3.24 -14.55
N GLU A 492 4.82 4.24 -15.30
CA GLU A 492 3.44 4.42 -15.74
C GLU A 492 3.24 4.12 -17.23
N VAL A 493 2.05 3.61 -17.57
CA VAL A 493 1.43 3.80 -18.88
C VAL A 493 0.12 4.56 -18.71
N SER A 494 -0.09 5.58 -19.53
CA SER A 494 -1.37 6.28 -19.63
C SER A 494 -1.95 6.35 -21.02
N PHE A 495 -3.27 6.45 -21.09
CA PHE A 495 -4.08 6.55 -22.29
C PHE A 495 -5.00 7.74 -22.15
N THR A 496 -4.65 8.85 -22.80
CA THR A 496 -5.43 10.09 -22.80
C THR A 496 -6.37 10.10 -24.01
N PRO A 497 -7.71 10.22 -23.82
CA PRO A 497 -8.66 10.24 -24.93
C PRO A 497 -8.50 11.48 -25.81
N TYR A 498 -8.93 11.37 -27.07
CA TYR A 498 -8.99 12.47 -28.04
C TYR A 498 -10.27 13.33 -27.92
#